data_AF-A0A2V6DMK3-F1
#
_entry.id   AF-A0A2V6DMK3-F1
#
_cell.length_a   1.000
_cell.length_b   1.000
_cell.length_c   1.000
_cell.angle_alpha   90.00
_cell.angle_beta   90.00
_cell.angle_gamma   90.00
#
_symmetry.space_group_name_H-M   'P 1'
#
loop_
_entity.id
_entity.type
_entity.pdbx_description
1 polymer ?
#
loop_
_entity_poly.entity_id
_entity_poly.type
_entity_poly.pdbx_seq_one_letter_code
_entity_poly.pdbx_strand_id
1 'polypeptide(L)'
;MRNVAPMARRVPLHPMPLTVPTRWVKNIIAVFLLPWCAILTQTFFTAFARATIHQHLWAGAEFWFFSLGVVLWLIAFVGLPRPVILYVFGHEVTHVLWVWLMGGRVSKFRVSGDGGHIITNRTNFLIALAPYFFPLYSLLAILVYGIASLFVNVAPYGQLLYAILGITWAFHLTFTCWMIPKNQTDLSDHGTFFSLVFIYLMNLVLLSGLLVIASPQITFASFGEDVVQNLRSFSQWISALLNAYTRGHQAPVQ
;
A
#
# COMPACT_ATOMS: atom_id res chain seq x y z
N MET A 1 8.90 9.63 30.68
CA MET A 1 9.04 11.09 30.54
C MET A 1 10.53 11.41 30.43
N ARG A 2 10.97 12.06 29.35
CA ARG A 2 12.39 12.42 29.14
C ARG A 2 12.45 13.95 29.07
N ASN A 3 13.01 14.57 30.12
CA ASN A 3 13.25 16.01 30.18
C ASN A 3 14.44 16.34 29.28
N VAL A 4 14.22 17.17 28.26
CA VAL A 4 15.27 17.78 27.44
C VAL A 4 15.39 19.23 27.91
N ALA A 5 16.54 19.58 28.48
CA ALA A 5 16.85 20.96 28.84
C ALA A 5 16.88 21.84 27.57
N PRO A 6 16.35 23.07 27.59
CA PRO A 6 16.32 23.92 26.41
C PRO A 6 17.73 24.43 26.09
N MET A 7 18.25 24.03 24.93
CA MET A 7 19.47 24.60 24.38
C MET A 7 19.17 26.05 23.96
N ALA A 8 19.96 27.01 24.45
CA ALA A 8 19.78 28.43 24.17
C ALA A 8 19.66 28.68 22.65
N ARG A 9 18.50 29.22 22.26
CA ARG A 9 18.13 29.49 20.86
C ARG A 9 18.98 30.65 20.33
N ARG A 10 20.07 30.34 19.62
CA ARG A 10 20.75 31.35 18.80
C ARG A 10 19.80 31.78 17.69
N VAL A 11 19.39 33.04 17.71
CA VAL A 11 18.59 33.66 16.63
C VAL A 11 19.52 33.86 15.43
N PRO A 12 19.24 33.26 14.26
CA PRO A 12 20.06 33.50 13.07
C PRO A 12 19.87 34.94 12.55
N LEU A 13 20.98 35.61 12.28
CA LEU A 13 21.07 37.02 11.82
C LEU A 13 20.77 37.21 10.30
N HIS A 14 20.34 36.16 9.60
CA HIS A 14 19.95 36.25 8.19
C HIS A 14 18.47 35.89 8.02
N PRO A 15 17.72 36.61 7.17
CA PRO A 15 16.37 36.20 6.81
C PRO A 15 16.45 34.79 6.22
N MET A 16 15.83 33.82 6.90
CA MET A 16 15.75 32.47 6.38
C MET A 16 15.05 32.53 5.02
N PRO A 17 15.60 31.89 3.97
CA PRO A 17 14.90 31.80 2.70
C PRO A 17 13.50 31.22 2.98
N LEU A 18 12.47 31.75 2.31
CA LEU A 18 11.11 31.21 2.37
C LEU A 18 11.13 29.76 1.85
N THR A 19 11.39 28.80 2.73
CA THR A 19 11.37 27.38 2.41
C THR A 19 9.96 26.85 2.63
N VAL A 20 9.28 26.42 1.56
CA VAL A 20 8.00 25.72 1.69
C VAL A 20 8.25 24.39 2.43
N PRO A 21 7.55 24.11 3.55
CA PRO A 21 7.76 22.85 4.23
C PRO A 21 7.31 21.69 3.34
N THR A 22 8.16 20.69 3.16
CA THR A 22 7.94 19.56 2.23
C THR A 22 6.64 18.79 2.47
N ARG A 23 6.11 18.82 3.71
CA ARG A 23 4.81 18.24 4.08
C ARG A 23 3.63 18.89 3.36
N TRP A 24 3.67 20.21 3.12
CA TRP A 24 2.60 20.90 2.39
C TRP A 24 2.54 20.48 0.92
N VAL A 25 3.71 20.40 0.28
CA VAL A 25 3.83 19.92 -1.11
C VAL A 25 3.28 18.50 -1.22
N LYS A 26 3.62 17.62 -0.28
CA LYS A 26 3.12 16.23 -0.24
C LYS A 26 1.61 16.16 -0.05
N ASN A 27 1.01 17.01 0.78
CA ASN A 27 -0.44 17.05 0.93
C ASN A 27 -1.14 17.49 -0.35
N ILE A 28 -0.57 18.44 -1.10
CA ILE A 28 -1.10 18.83 -2.42
C ILE A 28 -1.01 17.63 -3.38
N ILE A 29 0.14 16.95 -3.43
CA ILE A 29 0.29 15.72 -4.23
C ILE A 29 -0.79 14.70 -3.85
N ALA A 30 -1.05 14.51 -2.55
CA ALA A 30 -2.08 13.58 -2.07
C ALA A 30 -3.48 13.93 -2.59
N VAL A 31 -3.84 15.22 -2.68
CA VAL A 31 -5.12 15.65 -3.28
C VAL A 31 -5.20 15.21 -4.75
N PHE A 32 -4.12 15.31 -5.52
CA PHE A 32 -4.08 14.83 -6.91
C PHE A 32 -4.06 13.29 -7.02
N LEU A 33 -3.65 12.58 -5.97
CA LEU A 33 -3.71 11.11 -5.93
C LEU A 33 -5.12 10.58 -5.61
N LEU A 34 -5.99 11.36 -4.94
CA LEU A 34 -7.34 10.93 -4.59
C LEU A 34 -8.20 10.50 -5.80
N PRO A 35 -8.22 11.23 -6.94
CA PRO A 35 -8.89 10.76 -8.15
C PRO A 35 -8.39 9.39 -8.61
N TRP A 36 -7.08 9.15 -8.56
CA TRP A 36 -6.50 7.85 -8.93
C TRP A 36 -6.94 6.74 -7.97
N CYS A 37 -7.01 7.03 -6.67
CA CYS A 37 -7.60 6.11 -5.70
C CYS A 37 -9.04 5.76 -6.09
N ALA A 38 -9.88 6.75 -6.35
CA ALA A 38 -11.28 6.52 -6.72
C ALA A 38 -11.44 5.72 -8.02
N ILE A 39 -10.70 6.09 -9.07
CA ILE A 39 -10.72 5.40 -10.37
C ILE A 39 -10.26 3.95 -10.23
N LEU A 40 -9.15 3.72 -9.52
CA LEU A 40 -8.63 2.37 -9.34
C LEU A 40 -9.58 1.53 -8.48
N THR A 41 -10.24 2.12 -7.47
CA THR A 41 -11.23 1.43 -6.64
C THR A 41 -12.43 1.01 -7.45
N GLN A 42 -12.98 1.93 -8.25
CA GLN A 42 -14.07 1.62 -9.17
C GLN A 42 -13.67 0.50 -10.15
N THR A 43 -12.47 0.59 -10.72
CA THR A 43 -11.96 -0.40 -11.67
C THR A 43 -11.81 -1.77 -11.00
N PHE A 44 -11.16 -1.83 -9.82
CA PHE A 44 -10.98 -3.04 -9.05
C PHE A 44 -12.31 -3.72 -8.75
N PHE A 45 -13.29 -3.01 -8.19
CA PHE A 45 -14.58 -3.61 -7.85
C PHE A 45 -15.39 -4.02 -9.08
N THR A 46 -15.32 -3.26 -10.17
CA THR A 46 -15.97 -3.63 -11.44
C THR A 46 -15.37 -4.89 -12.02
N ALA A 47 -14.03 -4.98 -12.08
CA ALA A 47 -13.31 -6.16 -12.55
C ALA A 47 -13.56 -7.37 -11.64
N PHE A 48 -13.53 -7.17 -10.32
CA PHE A 48 -13.81 -8.21 -9.34
C PHE A 48 -15.23 -8.74 -9.45
N ALA A 49 -16.23 -7.87 -9.58
CA ALA A 49 -17.62 -8.26 -9.79
C ALA A 49 -17.80 -9.01 -11.11
N ARG A 50 -17.17 -8.55 -12.20
CA ARG A 50 -17.19 -9.22 -13.50
C ARG A 50 -16.58 -10.63 -13.39
N ALA A 51 -15.43 -10.78 -12.75
CA ALA A 51 -14.79 -12.07 -12.52
C ALA A 51 -15.65 -13.00 -11.65
N THR A 52 -16.25 -12.47 -10.58
CA THR A 52 -17.06 -13.27 -9.66
C THR A 52 -18.36 -13.75 -10.30
N ILE A 53 -19.07 -12.85 -10.99
CA ILE A 53 -20.41 -13.14 -11.54
C ILE A 53 -20.32 -13.89 -12.86
N HIS A 54 -19.49 -13.43 -13.79
CA HIS A 54 -19.48 -13.96 -15.17
C HIS A 54 -18.43 -15.05 -15.40
N GLN A 55 -17.37 -15.07 -14.60
CA GLN A 55 -16.24 -15.99 -14.80
C GLN A 55 -16.13 -17.03 -13.70
N HIS A 56 -17.10 -17.05 -12.77
CA HIS A 56 -17.13 -17.97 -11.65
C HIS A 56 -15.78 -18.04 -10.90
N LEU A 57 -15.17 -16.89 -10.59
CA LEU A 57 -13.92 -16.82 -9.81
C LEU A 57 -14.01 -17.68 -8.54
N TRP A 58 -15.20 -17.70 -7.91
CA TRP A 58 -15.53 -18.50 -6.73
C TRP A 58 -15.56 -20.01 -6.98
N ALA A 59 -15.56 -20.49 -8.23
CA ALA A 59 -15.46 -21.92 -8.54
C ALA A 59 -14.00 -22.41 -8.56
N GLY A 60 -13.03 -21.49 -8.65
CA GLY A 60 -11.61 -21.83 -8.61
C GLY A 60 -11.17 -22.28 -7.23
N ALA A 61 -10.38 -23.35 -7.16
CA ALA A 61 -9.81 -23.82 -5.89
C ALA A 61 -8.86 -22.76 -5.29
N GLU A 62 -8.13 -22.05 -6.14
CA GLU A 62 -7.21 -20.97 -5.80
C GLU A 62 -7.90 -19.89 -4.96
N PHE A 63 -9.10 -19.47 -5.36
CA PHE A 63 -9.92 -18.50 -4.63
C PHE A 63 -10.27 -19.00 -3.22
N TRP A 64 -10.70 -20.25 -3.09
CA TRP A 64 -11.05 -20.84 -1.79
C TRP A 64 -9.86 -21.03 -0.88
N PHE A 65 -8.72 -21.51 -1.40
CA PHE A 65 -7.52 -21.67 -0.59
C PHE A 65 -6.97 -20.32 -0.13
N PHE A 66 -6.94 -19.30 -1.00
CA PHE A 66 -6.61 -17.93 -0.61
C PHE A 66 -7.55 -17.41 0.47
N SER A 67 -8.87 -17.54 0.27
CA SER A 67 -9.89 -17.10 1.22
C SER A 67 -9.78 -17.83 2.56
N LEU A 68 -9.50 -19.13 2.54
CA LEU A 68 -9.23 -19.93 3.73
C LEU A 68 -8.02 -19.37 4.48
N GLY A 69 -6.93 -19.07 3.79
CA GLY A 69 -5.76 -18.45 4.38
C GLY A 69 -6.06 -17.11 5.05
N VAL A 70 -6.84 -16.25 4.39
CA VAL A 70 -7.31 -14.98 4.97
C VAL A 70 -8.13 -15.23 6.24
N VAL A 71 -9.12 -16.11 6.19
CA VAL A 71 -10.00 -16.42 7.33
C VAL A 71 -9.20 -17.00 8.50
N LEU A 72 -8.32 -17.97 8.25
CA LEU A 72 -7.45 -18.56 9.28
C LEU A 72 -6.58 -17.51 9.95
N TRP A 73 -5.99 -16.59 9.17
CA TRP A 73 -5.23 -15.49 9.74
C TRP A 73 -6.10 -14.55 10.57
N LEU A 74 -7.29 -14.17 10.11
CA LEU A 74 -8.18 -13.28 10.87
C LEU A 74 -8.60 -13.89 12.20
N ILE A 75 -8.90 -15.20 12.22
CA ILE A 75 -9.16 -15.94 13.45
C ILE A 75 -7.94 -15.89 14.37
N ALA A 76 -6.74 -16.15 13.86
CA ALA A 76 -5.51 -16.09 14.65
C ALA A 76 -5.22 -14.66 15.17
N PHE A 77 -5.42 -13.64 14.36
CA PHE A 77 -5.15 -12.24 14.71
C PHE A 77 -6.04 -11.72 15.84
N VAL A 78 -7.30 -12.20 15.90
CA VAL A 78 -8.27 -11.84 16.93
C VAL A 78 -8.17 -12.76 18.15
N GLY A 79 -7.99 -14.07 17.93
CA GLY A 79 -8.06 -15.09 18.98
C GLY A 79 -6.74 -15.45 19.66
N LEU A 80 -5.59 -15.17 19.03
CA LEU A 80 -4.26 -15.50 19.57
C LEU A 80 -3.44 -14.22 19.87
N PRO A 81 -2.40 -14.31 20.72
CA PRO A 81 -1.44 -13.23 20.89
C PRO A 81 -0.82 -12.83 19.53
N ARG A 82 -0.90 -11.54 19.20
CA ARG A 82 -0.40 -11.02 17.92
C ARG A 82 1.10 -11.27 17.80
N PRO A 83 1.61 -11.81 16.68
CA PRO A 83 3.03 -12.08 16.49
C PRO A 83 3.80 -10.78 16.15
N VAL A 84 3.89 -9.86 17.12
CA VAL A 84 4.47 -8.52 16.93
C VAL A 84 5.94 -8.59 16.50
N ILE A 85 6.73 -9.53 17.02
CA ILE A 85 8.14 -9.69 16.63
C ILE A 85 8.26 -10.01 15.13
N LEU A 86 7.42 -10.90 14.60
CA LEU A 86 7.40 -11.24 13.19
C LEU A 86 7.04 -10.03 12.33
N TYR A 87 6.08 -9.22 12.79
CA TYR A 87 5.72 -7.98 12.13
C TYR A 87 6.89 -6.97 12.13
N VAL A 88 7.47 -6.67 13.29
CA VAL A 88 8.58 -5.72 13.43
C VAL A 88 9.78 -6.18 12.60
N PHE A 89 10.10 -7.47 12.62
CA PHE A 89 11.17 -8.01 11.78
C PHE A 89 10.93 -7.74 10.30
N GLY A 90 9.73 -8.08 9.80
CA GLY A 90 9.37 -7.83 8.40
C GLY A 90 9.36 -6.34 8.04
N HIS A 91 8.94 -5.49 8.99
CA HIS A 91 8.93 -4.03 8.87
C HIS A 91 10.33 -3.47 8.64
N GLU A 92 11.27 -3.81 9.53
CA GLU A 92 12.65 -3.33 9.41
C GLU A 92 13.38 -3.93 8.21
N VAL A 93 13.17 -5.22 7.91
CA VAL A 93 13.75 -5.85 6.71
C VAL A 93 13.26 -5.16 5.44
N THR A 94 11.99 -4.77 5.38
CA THR A 94 11.45 -4.04 4.24
C THR A 94 12.14 -2.69 4.09
N HIS A 95 12.37 -1.95 5.18
CA HIS A 95 13.18 -0.72 5.14
C HIS A 95 14.58 -0.98 4.58
N VAL A 96 15.27 -2.02 5.04
CA VAL A 96 16.60 -2.40 4.54
C VAL A 96 16.60 -2.66 3.03
N LEU A 97 15.66 -3.46 2.55
CA LEU A 97 15.53 -3.79 1.12
C LEU A 97 15.33 -2.53 0.28
N TRP A 98 14.45 -1.62 0.71
CA TRP A 98 14.17 -0.38 -0.01
C TRP A 98 15.33 0.62 0.07
N VAL A 99 16.08 0.66 1.18
CA VAL A 99 17.32 1.41 1.25
C VAL A 99 18.30 0.92 0.18
N TRP A 100 18.49 -0.40 0.06
CA TRP A 100 19.40 -0.99 -0.94
C TRP A 100 18.93 -0.78 -2.37
N LEU A 101 17.64 -0.96 -2.65
CA LEU A 101 17.06 -0.71 -3.97
C LEU A 101 17.23 0.76 -4.40
N MET A 102 17.20 1.68 -3.45
CA MET A 102 17.44 3.09 -3.70
C MET A 102 18.95 3.44 -3.70
N GLY A 103 19.84 2.45 -3.61
CA GLY A 103 21.31 2.56 -3.65
C GLY A 103 21.96 3.01 -2.34
N GLY A 104 21.23 2.96 -1.22
CA GLY A 104 21.67 3.41 0.10
C GLY A 104 22.42 2.31 0.85
N ARG A 105 22.91 2.65 2.05
CA ARG A 105 23.60 1.72 2.95
C ARG A 105 22.92 1.69 4.30
N VAL A 106 22.88 0.50 4.91
CA VAL A 106 22.40 0.28 6.28
C VAL A 106 23.59 -0.02 7.15
N SER A 107 23.79 0.76 8.21
CA SER A 107 24.93 0.62 9.13
C SER A 107 24.56 -0.12 10.41
N LYS A 108 23.29 -0.08 10.82
CA LYS A 108 22.77 -0.85 11.95
C LYS A 108 21.35 -1.33 11.67
N PHE A 109 21.04 -2.52 12.16
CA PHE A 109 19.73 -3.15 12.12
C PHE A 109 19.44 -3.72 13.51
N ARG A 110 18.29 -3.37 14.09
CA ARG A 110 17.87 -3.90 15.39
C ARG A 110 16.38 -4.17 15.39
N VAL A 111 16.00 -5.34 15.92
CA VAL A 111 14.62 -5.79 16.09
C VAL A 111 14.47 -6.33 17.51
N SER A 112 13.40 -5.92 18.20
CA SER A 112 12.99 -6.47 19.50
C SER A 112 11.46 -6.56 19.60
N GLY A 113 10.95 -7.14 20.69
CA GLY A 113 9.51 -7.18 20.97
C GLY A 113 8.87 -5.80 21.19
N ASP A 114 9.67 -4.81 21.59
CA ASP A 114 9.21 -3.43 21.85
C ASP A 114 9.25 -2.54 20.59
N GLY A 115 9.89 -3.00 19.51
CA GLY A 115 10.03 -2.25 18.26
C GLY A 115 11.31 -2.57 17.50
N GLY A 116 11.51 -1.87 16.39
CA GLY A 116 12.67 -2.01 15.52
C GLY A 116 13.21 -0.64 15.12
N HIS A 117 14.45 -0.63 14.62
CA HIS A 117 14.95 0.50 13.85
C HIS A 117 16.15 0.09 13.00
N ILE A 118 16.35 0.84 11.93
CA ILE A 118 17.57 0.83 11.14
C ILE A 118 18.29 2.17 11.20
N ILE A 119 19.61 2.15 11.03
CA ILE A 119 20.40 3.36 10.78
C ILE A 119 20.88 3.30 9.33
N THR A 120 20.57 4.35 8.56
CA THR A 120 20.88 4.43 7.14
C THR A 120 21.36 5.83 6.75
N ASN A 121 22.11 5.91 5.65
CA ASN A 121 22.53 7.16 5.03
C ASN A 121 21.53 7.70 3.98
N ARG A 122 20.43 6.99 3.71
CA ARG A 122 19.41 7.39 2.73
C ARG A 122 18.02 7.26 3.33
N THR A 123 17.23 8.32 3.24
CA THR A 123 15.84 8.35 3.67
C THR A 123 14.98 9.08 2.64
N ASN A 124 13.80 8.54 2.37
CA ASN A 124 12.75 9.16 1.55
C ASN A 124 11.41 8.49 1.86
N PHE A 125 10.32 9.01 1.29
CA PHE A 125 8.98 8.50 1.59
C PHE A 125 8.71 7.09 1.07
N LEU A 126 9.36 6.66 0.00
CA LEU A 126 9.21 5.29 -0.50
C LEU A 126 9.81 4.30 0.49
N ILE A 127 11.00 4.60 1.02
CA ILE A 127 11.63 3.79 2.07
C ILE A 127 10.73 3.80 3.31
N ALA A 128 10.38 4.98 3.82
CA ALA A 128 9.60 5.11 5.06
C ALA A 128 8.23 4.42 4.99
N LEU A 129 7.55 4.46 3.84
CA LEU A 129 6.21 3.88 3.67
C LEU A 129 6.25 2.44 3.15
N ALA A 130 7.41 1.92 2.72
CA ALA A 130 7.55 0.59 2.15
C ALA A 130 6.92 -0.52 3.00
N PRO A 131 7.13 -0.59 4.32
CA PRO A 131 6.54 -1.66 5.13
C PRO A 131 5.00 -1.71 5.12
N TYR A 132 4.34 -0.61 4.79
CA TYR A 132 2.88 -0.47 4.80
C TYR A 132 2.24 -0.82 3.46
N PHE A 133 3.02 -0.94 2.38
CA PHE A 133 2.51 -1.36 1.07
C PHE A 133 3.27 -2.52 0.44
N PHE A 134 4.47 -2.87 0.92
CA PHE A 134 5.28 -3.95 0.39
C PHE A 134 5.02 -5.25 1.20
N PRO A 135 4.32 -6.24 0.62
CA PRO A 135 3.86 -7.43 1.31
C PRO A 135 5.00 -8.47 1.36
N LEU A 136 6.05 -8.17 2.13
CA LEU A 136 7.31 -8.93 2.16
C LEU A 136 7.09 -10.44 2.22
N TYR A 137 6.25 -10.92 3.12
CA TYR A 137 6.03 -12.36 3.31
C TYR A 137 5.31 -13.02 2.14
N SER A 138 4.40 -12.32 1.46
CA SER A 138 3.76 -12.83 0.25
C SER A 138 4.77 -12.95 -0.89
N LEU A 139 5.64 -11.95 -1.07
CA LEU A 139 6.71 -11.99 -2.07
C LEU A 139 7.74 -13.08 -1.77
N LEU A 140 8.09 -13.29 -0.50
CA LEU A 140 8.96 -14.39 -0.10
C LEU A 140 8.31 -15.75 -0.39
N ALA A 141 7.00 -15.92 -0.15
CA ALA A 141 6.29 -17.15 -0.48
C ALA A 141 6.33 -17.45 -2.00
N ILE A 142 6.08 -16.43 -2.83
CA ILE A 142 6.18 -16.55 -4.30
C ILE A 142 7.61 -16.88 -4.72
N LEU A 143 8.61 -16.19 -4.15
CA LEU A 143 10.02 -16.41 -4.47
C LEU A 143 10.46 -17.83 -4.10
N VAL A 144 10.11 -18.32 -2.91
CA VAL A 144 10.43 -19.68 -2.47
C VAL A 144 9.76 -20.71 -3.39
N TYR A 145 8.48 -20.53 -3.72
CA TYR A 145 7.78 -21.41 -4.65
C TYR A 145 8.43 -21.41 -6.04
N GLY A 146 8.77 -20.23 -6.56
CA GLY A 146 9.41 -20.07 -7.86
C GLY A 146 10.85 -20.59 -7.92
N ILE A 147 11.62 -20.49 -6.83
CA ILE A 147 12.95 -21.12 -6.76
C ILE A 147 12.79 -22.64 -6.68
N ALA A 148 11.88 -23.14 -5.85
CA ALA A 148 11.63 -24.58 -5.71
C ALA A 148 11.19 -25.22 -7.03
N SER A 149 10.40 -24.51 -7.86
CA SER A 149 9.96 -25.00 -9.17
C SER A 149 11.11 -25.26 -10.15
N LEU A 150 12.29 -24.65 -9.93
CA LEU A 150 13.49 -24.90 -10.73
C LEU A 150 14.15 -26.25 -10.41
N PHE A 151 13.86 -26.81 -9.24
CA PHE A 151 14.51 -28.04 -8.74
C PHE A 151 13.55 -29.23 -8.64
N VAL A 152 12.27 -28.98 -8.35
CA VAL A 152 11.25 -30.02 -8.15
C VAL A 152 9.91 -29.63 -8.76
N ASN A 153 9.07 -30.62 -9.06
CA ASN A 153 7.70 -30.35 -9.53
C ASN A 153 6.83 -29.84 -8.38
N VAL A 154 6.66 -28.53 -8.29
CA VAL A 154 5.83 -27.87 -7.28
C VAL A 154 4.36 -27.70 -7.67
N ALA A 155 3.95 -28.11 -8.87
CA ALA A 155 2.58 -27.96 -9.35
C ALA A 155 1.51 -28.50 -8.39
N PRO A 156 1.71 -29.64 -7.70
CA PRO A 156 0.73 -30.14 -6.70
C PRO A 156 0.51 -29.19 -5.51
N TYR A 157 1.45 -28.29 -5.22
CA TYR A 157 1.40 -27.38 -4.07
C TYR A 157 0.85 -26.00 -4.43
N GLY A 158 0.31 -25.79 -5.63
CA GLY A 158 -0.25 -24.50 -6.05
C GLY A 158 -1.33 -23.99 -5.09
N GLN A 159 -2.25 -24.85 -4.67
CA GLN A 159 -3.30 -24.52 -3.70
C GLN A 159 -2.73 -24.10 -2.34
N LEU A 160 -1.67 -24.78 -1.88
CA LEU A 160 -0.98 -24.41 -0.64
C LEU A 160 -0.32 -23.03 -0.75
N LEU A 161 0.27 -22.70 -1.91
CA LEU A 161 0.79 -21.36 -2.17
C LEU A 161 -0.32 -20.32 -2.02
N TYR A 162 -1.49 -20.52 -2.62
CA TYR A 162 -2.63 -19.59 -2.48
C TYR A 162 -3.08 -19.42 -1.02
N ALA A 163 -3.12 -20.49 -0.23
CA ALA A 163 -3.43 -20.37 1.20
C ALA A 163 -2.37 -19.56 1.97
N ILE A 164 -1.08 -19.79 1.70
CA ILE A 164 0.01 -18.99 2.29
C ILE A 164 -0.08 -17.53 1.85
N LEU A 165 -0.42 -17.26 0.60
CA LEU A 165 -0.66 -15.90 0.11
C LEU A 165 -1.82 -15.25 0.85
N GLY A 166 -2.92 -15.97 1.07
CA GLY A 166 -4.04 -15.48 1.87
C GLY A 166 -3.64 -15.10 3.29
N ILE A 167 -2.90 -15.98 3.97
CA ILE A 167 -2.38 -15.73 5.33
C ILE A 167 -1.46 -14.51 5.36
N THR A 168 -0.46 -14.48 4.49
CA THR A 168 0.58 -13.42 4.48
C THR A 168 0.03 -12.08 4.02
N TRP A 169 -0.96 -12.07 3.12
CA TRP A 169 -1.64 -10.86 2.70
C TRP A 169 -2.52 -10.29 3.80
N ALA A 170 -3.32 -11.15 4.45
CA ALA A 170 -4.13 -10.74 5.59
C ALA A 170 -3.26 -10.28 6.77
N PHE A 171 -2.11 -10.94 7.01
CA PHE A 171 -1.08 -10.48 7.94
C PHE A 171 -0.63 -9.05 7.61
N HIS A 172 -0.25 -8.80 6.36
CA HIS A 172 0.23 -7.49 5.92
C HIS A 172 -0.84 -6.40 6.14
N LEU A 173 -2.07 -6.63 5.69
CA LEU A 173 -3.15 -5.66 5.80
C LEU A 173 -3.58 -5.41 7.25
N THR A 174 -3.76 -6.47 8.05
CA THR A 174 -4.21 -6.33 9.44
C THR A 174 -3.18 -5.58 10.29
N PHE A 175 -1.88 -5.90 10.14
CA PHE A 175 -0.83 -5.16 10.84
C PHE A 175 -0.67 -3.72 10.33
N THR A 176 -0.79 -3.48 9.02
CA THR A 176 -0.80 -2.12 8.46
C THR A 176 -1.91 -1.28 9.10
N CYS A 177 -3.15 -1.78 9.09
CA CYS A 177 -4.29 -1.12 9.72
C CYS A 177 -4.12 -0.94 11.23
N TRP A 178 -3.53 -1.93 11.92
CA TRP A 178 -3.31 -1.86 13.36
C TRP A 178 -2.22 -0.87 13.78
N MET A 179 -1.25 -0.61 12.90
CA MET A 179 -0.10 0.25 13.19
C MET A 179 -0.33 1.71 12.81
N ILE A 180 -1.20 1.98 11.82
CA ILE A 180 -1.58 3.34 11.40
C ILE A 180 -1.99 4.25 12.59
N PRO A 181 -2.87 3.82 13.52
CA PRO A 181 -3.29 4.66 14.65
C PRO A 181 -2.20 4.92 15.71
N LYS A 182 -1.05 4.24 15.64
CA LYS A 182 -0.01 4.30 16.67
C LYS A 182 1.05 5.38 16.45
N ASN A 183 0.70 6.44 15.71
CA ASN A 183 1.54 7.63 15.51
C ASN A 183 3.00 7.32 15.12
N GLN A 184 3.20 6.37 14.20
CA GLN A 184 4.54 6.01 13.72
C GLN A 184 5.22 7.21 13.04
N THR A 185 6.51 7.39 13.29
CA THR A 185 7.33 8.44 12.66
C THR A 185 7.38 8.28 11.15
N ASP A 186 7.38 7.02 10.67
CA ASP A 186 7.31 6.66 9.25
C ASP A 186 6.19 7.37 8.48
N LEU A 187 5.02 7.55 9.11
CA LEU A 187 3.87 8.22 8.49
C LEU A 187 3.94 9.73 8.67
N SER A 188 4.19 10.18 9.91
CA SER A 188 4.07 11.58 10.31
C SER A 188 5.18 12.47 9.77
N ASP A 189 6.37 11.92 9.52
CA ASP A 189 7.50 12.66 8.97
C ASP A 189 7.24 13.17 7.54
N HIS A 190 6.37 12.48 6.81
CA HIS A 190 5.99 12.82 5.44
C HIS A 190 4.62 13.47 5.30
N GLY A 191 3.91 13.64 6.41
CA GLY A 191 2.52 14.09 6.44
C GLY A 191 1.56 12.91 6.38
N THR A 192 0.82 12.68 7.46
CA THR A 192 -0.06 11.51 7.62
C THR A 192 -1.07 11.38 6.49
N PHE A 193 -1.66 12.49 6.03
CA PHE A 193 -2.63 12.46 4.94
C PHE A 193 -2.03 11.90 3.64
N PHE A 194 -0.88 12.44 3.20
CA PHE A 194 -0.15 11.91 2.05
C PHE A 194 0.21 10.43 2.22
N SER A 195 0.76 10.07 3.39
CA SER A 195 1.16 8.70 3.68
C SER A 195 0.00 7.73 3.55
N LEU A 196 -1.18 8.06 4.09
CA LEU A 196 -2.37 7.21 4.02
C LEU A 196 -2.91 7.07 2.58
N VAL A 197 -2.97 8.17 1.83
CA VAL A 197 -3.41 8.13 0.41
C VAL A 197 -2.46 7.27 -0.42
N PHE A 198 -1.14 7.42 -0.22
CA PHE A 198 -0.13 6.64 -0.93
C PHE A 198 -0.19 5.15 -0.56
N ILE A 199 -0.27 4.82 0.73
CA ILE A 199 -0.39 3.44 1.23
C ILE A 199 -1.64 2.77 0.65
N TYR A 200 -2.78 3.47 0.67
CA TYR A 200 -4.03 2.97 0.09
C TYR A 200 -3.86 2.66 -1.39
N LEU A 201 -3.35 3.63 -2.16
CA LEU A 201 -3.17 3.49 -3.61
C LEU A 201 -2.27 2.30 -3.95
N MET A 202 -1.11 2.17 -3.27
CA MET A 202 -0.17 1.08 -3.54
C MET A 202 -0.74 -0.29 -3.18
N ASN A 203 -1.42 -0.43 -2.03
CA ASN A 203 -2.08 -1.69 -1.69
C ASN A 203 -3.18 -2.06 -2.69
N LEU A 204 -3.92 -1.06 -3.19
CA LEU A 204 -4.96 -1.29 -4.18
C LEU A 204 -4.39 -1.68 -5.55
N VAL A 205 -3.25 -1.10 -5.96
CA VAL A 205 -2.50 -1.53 -7.14
C VAL A 205 -2.08 -2.99 -7.02
N LEU A 206 -1.55 -3.40 -5.86
CA LEU A 206 -1.13 -4.78 -5.66
C LEU A 206 -2.32 -5.75 -5.61
N LEU A 207 -3.42 -5.40 -4.95
CA LEU A 207 -4.66 -6.17 -4.96
C LEU A 207 -5.21 -6.31 -6.39
N SER A 208 -5.14 -5.26 -7.18
CA SER A 208 -5.54 -5.30 -8.60
C SER A 208 -4.64 -6.24 -9.40
N GLY A 209 -3.32 -6.20 -9.17
CA GLY A 209 -2.38 -7.15 -9.77
C GLY A 209 -2.67 -8.61 -9.40
N LEU A 210 -2.96 -8.87 -8.11
CA LEU A 210 -3.36 -10.20 -7.64
C LEU A 210 -4.67 -10.67 -8.29
N LEU A 211 -5.66 -9.78 -8.44
CA LEU A 211 -6.92 -10.10 -9.12
C LEU A 211 -6.68 -10.50 -10.58
N VAL A 212 -5.85 -9.74 -11.30
CA VAL A 212 -5.47 -10.04 -12.68
C VAL A 212 -4.75 -11.39 -12.78
N ILE A 213 -3.83 -11.68 -11.87
CA ILE A 213 -3.10 -12.97 -11.87
C ILE A 213 -4.04 -14.15 -11.52
N ALA A 214 -4.98 -13.94 -10.60
CA ALA A 214 -5.90 -14.98 -10.15
C ALA A 214 -7.07 -15.23 -11.13
N SER A 215 -7.37 -14.29 -12.02
CA SER A 215 -8.42 -14.43 -13.02
C SER A 215 -7.83 -14.85 -14.38
N PRO A 216 -8.18 -16.01 -14.93
CA PRO A 216 -7.69 -16.46 -16.23
C PRO A 216 -8.10 -15.55 -17.40
N GLN A 217 -9.15 -14.76 -17.23
CA GLN A 217 -9.77 -13.97 -18.30
C GLN A 217 -9.56 -12.46 -18.15
N ILE A 218 -9.09 -11.99 -16.99
CA ILE A 218 -8.66 -10.60 -16.84
C ILE A 218 -7.16 -10.55 -17.12
N THR A 219 -6.79 -9.86 -18.19
CA THR A 219 -5.39 -9.57 -18.49
C THR A 219 -4.99 -8.20 -17.94
N PHE A 220 -3.68 -7.96 -17.80
CA PHE A 220 -3.17 -6.63 -17.46
C PHE A 220 -3.60 -5.57 -18.49
N ALA A 221 -3.68 -5.95 -19.77
CA ALA A 221 -4.13 -5.07 -20.85
C ALA A 221 -5.60 -4.68 -20.68
N SER A 222 -6.49 -5.66 -20.54
CA SER A 222 -7.93 -5.41 -20.36
C SER A 222 -8.23 -4.64 -19.07
N PHE A 223 -7.49 -4.91 -17.98
CA PHE A 223 -7.62 -4.11 -16.75
C PHE A 223 -7.15 -2.67 -16.97
N GLY A 224 -6.05 -2.45 -17.69
CA GLY A 224 -5.58 -1.13 -18.07
C GLY A 224 -6.58 -0.36 -18.95
N GLU A 225 -7.25 -1.05 -19.88
CA GLU A 225 -8.34 -0.48 -20.67
C GLU A 225 -9.52 -0.04 -19.78
N ASP A 226 -9.93 -0.87 -18.80
CA ASP A 226 -10.96 -0.51 -17.82
C ASP A 226 -10.54 0.72 -16.98
N VAL A 227 -9.26 0.84 -16.58
CA VAL A 227 -8.72 2.05 -15.90
C VAL A 227 -8.85 3.28 -16.79
N VAL A 228 -8.42 3.19 -18.05
CA VAL A 228 -8.48 4.30 -19.02
C VAL A 228 -9.92 4.71 -19.27
N GLN A 229 -10.84 3.75 -19.37
CA GLN A 229 -12.25 4.02 -19.55
C GLN A 229 -12.85 4.75 -18.33
N ASN A 230 -12.53 4.31 -17.11
CA ASN A 230 -12.97 5.00 -15.90
C ASN A 230 -12.36 6.40 -15.75
N LEU A 231 -11.11 6.58 -16.19
CA LEU A 231 -10.47 7.90 -16.26
C LEU A 231 -11.19 8.85 -17.24
N ARG A 232 -11.59 8.34 -18.42
CA ARG A 232 -12.38 9.12 -19.39
C ARG A 232 -13.73 9.52 -18.81
N SER A 233 -14.44 8.58 -18.18
CA SER A 233 -15.73 8.85 -17.52
C SER A 233 -15.60 9.90 -16.42
N PHE A 234 -14.54 9.81 -15.61
CA PHE A 234 -14.24 10.79 -14.57
C PHE A 234 -13.96 12.19 -15.16
N SER A 235 -13.19 12.28 -16.24
CA SER A 235 -12.92 13.54 -16.93
C SER A 235 -14.19 14.18 -17.52
N GLN A 236 -15.07 13.38 -18.11
CA GLN A 236 -16.36 13.83 -18.61
C GLN A 236 -17.27 14.34 -17.48
N TRP A 237 -17.30 13.63 -16.35
CA TRP A 237 -18.05 14.04 -15.17
C TRP A 237 -17.56 15.39 -14.60
N ILE A 238 -16.24 15.58 -14.47
CA ILE A 238 -15.67 16.88 -14.06
C ILE A 238 -16.08 17.98 -15.03
N SER A 239 -15.96 17.72 -16.34
CA SER A 239 -16.31 18.71 -17.36
C SER A 239 -17.78 19.12 -17.28
N ALA A 240 -18.68 18.15 -17.08
CA ALA A 240 -20.10 18.40 -16.88
C ALA A 240 -20.38 19.22 -15.60
N LEU A 241 -19.69 18.91 -14.50
CA LEU A 241 -19.81 19.63 -13.23
C LEU A 241 -19.36 21.09 -13.36
N LEU A 242 -18.22 21.34 -14.00
CA LEU A 242 -17.73 22.69 -14.27
C LEU A 242 -18.70 23.48 -15.15
N ASN A 243 -19.23 22.85 -16.20
CA ASN A 243 -20.24 23.45 -17.08
C ASN A 243 -21.57 23.74 -16.38
N ALA A 244 -21.94 22.95 -15.37
CA ALA A 244 -23.13 23.22 -14.55
C ALA A 244 -22.89 24.40 -13.60
N TYR A 245 -21.71 24.44 -12.96
CA TYR A 245 -21.33 25.53 -12.06
C TYR A 245 -21.28 26.88 -12.79
N THR A 246 -20.65 26.94 -13.96
CA THR A 246 -20.56 28.17 -14.77
C THR A 246 -21.95 28.68 -15.19
N ARG A 247 -22.84 27.79 -15.62
CA ARG A 247 -24.23 28.15 -15.98
C ARG A 247 -25.04 28.66 -14.79
N GLY A 248 -24.83 28.10 -13.59
CA GLY A 248 -25.53 28.54 -12.37
C GLY A 248 -25.08 29.91 -11.84
N HIS A 249 -23.91 30.41 -12.24
CA HIS A 249 -23.35 31.70 -11.79
C HIS A 249 -23.41 32.79 -12.87
N GLN A 250 -23.96 32.52 -14.05
CA GLN A 250 -24.33 33.57 -14.98
C GLN A 250 -25.61 34.26 -14.46
N ALA A 251 -25.52 35.56 -14.12
CA ALA A 251 -26.69 36.35 -13.76
C ALA A 251 -27.71 36.34 -14.91
N PRO A 252 -29.03 36.34 -14.63
CA PRO A 252 -30.01 36.49 -15.70
C PRO A 252 -29.72 37.80 -16.42
N VAL A 253 -29.46 37.71 -17.73
CA VAL A 253 -29.34 38.89 -18.58
C VAL A 253 -30.71 39.57 -18.58
N GLN A 254 -30.82 40.68 -17.85
CA GLN A 254 -31.92 41.64 -17.94
C GLN A 254 -31.32 43.01 -18.24
#